data_AF-A0A644T9H6-F1
#
_entry.id   AF-A0A644T9H6-F1
#
_cell.length_a   1.000
_cell.length_b   1.000
_cell.length_c   1.000
_cell.angle_alpha   90.00
_cell.angle_beta   90.00
_cell.angle_gamma   90.00
#
_symmetry.space_group_name_H-M   'P 1'
#
loop_
_entity.id
_entity.type
_entity.pdbx_description
1 polymer ?
#
loop_
_entity_poly.entity_id
_entity_poly.type
_entity_poly.pdbx_seq_one_letter_code
_entity_poly.pdbx_strand_id
1 'polypeptide(L)'
;MRQLTAGEMLSLNTLLQMESNALAVAKTSLMAIGDEDLKSMAQSGINAAETRVKGLQQFIAENHIVPGAGNQTETYNATGMEGGQQ
;
A
#
# COMPACT_ATOMS: atom_id res chain seq x y z
N MET A 1 -14.66 -3.57 -6.54
CA MET A 1 -14.17 -3.07 -5.23
C MET A 1 -14.42 -1.58 -5.16
N ARG A 2 -14.68 -1.02 -3.97
CA ARG A 2 -14.97 0.41 -3.80
C ARG A 2 -13.66 1.21 -3.85
N GLN A 3 -13.69 2.40 -4.47
CA GLN A 3 -12.57 3.33 -4.46
C GLN A 3 -12.28 3.83 -3.03
N LEU A 4 -11.02 3.73 -2.61
CA LEU A 4 -10.58 4.28 -1.33
C LEU A 4 -10.29 5.79 -1.47
N THR A 5 -10.72 6.55 -0.48
CA THR A 5 -10.37 7.96 -0.33
C THR A 5 -8.89 8.11 0.05
N ALA A 6 -8.31 9.30 -0.15
CA ALA A 6 -6.94 9.58 0.25
C ALA A 6 -6.70 9.35 1.76
N GLY A 7 -7.71 9.64 2.61
CA GLY A 7 -7.64 9.39 4.05
C GLY A 7 -7.65 7.92 4.43
N GLU A 8 -8.47 7.10 3.74
CA GLU A 8 -8.46 5.64 3.90
C GLU A 8 -7.11 5.05 3.45
N MET A 9 -6.56 5.52 2.32
CA MET A 9 -5.25 5.11 1.84
C MET A 9 -4.11 5.47 2.79
N LEU A 10 -4.12 6.68 3.36
CA LEU A 10 -3.14 7.09 4.37
C LEU A 10 -3.23 6.22 5.62
N SER A 11 -4.45 5.91 6.07
CA SER A 11 -4.69 5.06 7.24
C SER A 11 -4.18 3.63 7.01
N LEU A 12 -4.42 3.06 5.83
CA LEU A 12 -3.94 1.71 5.48
C LEU A 12 -2.42 1.64 5.38
N ASN A 13 -1.77 2.65 4.79
CA ASN A 13 -0.31 2.71 4.75
C ASN A 13 0.29 2.85 6.16
N THR A 14 -0.35 3.62 7.04
CA THR A 14 0.07 3.75 8.43
C THR A 14 -0.04 2.40 9.16
N LEU A 15 -1.15 1.69 8.97
CA LEU A 15 -1.37 0.37 9.54
C LEU A 15 -0.33 -0.66 9.02
N LEU A 16 -0.05 -0.65 7.72
CA LEU A 16 0.97 -1.51 7.11
C LEU A 16 2.36 -1.23 7.70
N GLN A 17 2.72 0.03 7.91
CA GLN A 17 3.99 0.39 8.52
C GLN A 17 4.08 -0.09 9.98
N MET A 18 3.01 0.10 10.76
CA MET A 18 2.95 -0.38 12.14
C MET A 18 3.11 -1.89 12.23
N GLU A 19 2.36 -2.65 11.41
CA GLU A 19 2.42 -4.10 11.39
C GLU A 19 3.81 -4.60 10.98
N SER A 20 4.43 -3.96 9.99
CA SER A 20 5.78 -4.30 9.53
C SER A 20 6.84 -4.06 10.61
N ASN A 21 6.73 -2.96 11.36
CA ASN A 21 7.62 -2.67 12.48
C ASN A 21 7.43 -3.68 13.61
N ALA A 22 6.18 -4.01 13.97
CA ALA A 22 5.87 -5.00 14.98
C ALA A 22 6.40 -6.39 14.60
N LEU A 23 6.28 -6.79 13.33
CA LEU A 23 6.84 -8.03 12.81
C LEU A 23 8.37 -8.08 12.94
N ALA A 24 9.07 -6.99 12.63
CA ALA A 24 10.52 -6.92 12.75
C ALA A 24 10.97 -7.10 14.22
N VAL A 25 10.27 -6.45 15.15
CA VAL A 25 10.51 -6.62 16.59
C VAL A 25 10.23 -8.06 17.02
N ALA A 26 9.08 -8.63 16.64
CA ALA A 26 8.71 -9.99 17.02
C ALA A 26 9.73 -11.04 16.53
N LYS A 27 10.21 -10.92 15.28
CA LYS A 27 11.26 -11.79 14.73
C LYS A 27 12.56 -11.69 15.51
N THR A 28 12.95 -10.48 15.90
CA THR A 28 14.17 -10.26 16.68
C THR A 28 14.02 -10.85 18.08
N SER A 29 12.87 -10.63 18.72
CA SER A 29 12.57 -11.12 20.07
C SER A 29 12.50 -12.65 20.15
N LEU A 30 12.13 -13.34 19.06
CA LEU A 30 12.07 -14.80 19.02
C LEU A 30 13.37 -15.48 19.45
N MET A 31 14.52 -14.85 19.15
CA MET A 31 15.85 -15.38 19.51
C MET A 31 16.13 -15.35 21.02
N ALA A 32 15.42 -14.51 21.77
CA ALA A 32 15.57 -14.39 23.21
C ALA A 32 14.65 -15.34 23.99
N ILE A 33 13.72 -16.04 23.32
CA ILE A 33 12.79 -16.96 23.97
C ILE A 33 13.46 -18.33 24.11
N GLY A 34 13.75 -18.71 25.36
CA GLY A 34 14.34 -20.01 25.70
C GLY A 34 13.31 -21.13 25.96
N ASP A 35 12.06 -20.77 26.22
CA ASP A 35 10.98 -21.74 26.39
C ASP A 35 10.42 -22.15 25.01
N GLU A 36 10.49 -23.44 24.68
CA GLU A 36 10.17 -23.94 23.34
C GLU A 36 8.67 -23.85 23.00
N ASP A 37 7.79 -24.02 24.00
CA ASP A 37 6.34 -23.89 23.78
C ASP A 37 5.98 -22.43 23.50
N LEU A 38 6.53 -21.50 24.30
CA LEU A 38 6.37 -20.06 24.08
C LEU A 38 6.96 -19.62 22.74
N LYS A 39 8.10 -20.18 22.33
CA LYS A 39 8.74 -19.91 21.05
C LYS A 39 7.89 -20.39 19.87
N SER A 40 7.29 -21.58 19.99
CA SER A 40 6.35 -22.11 18.99
C SER A 40 5.11 -21.23 18.84
N MET A 41 4.54 -20.77 19.96
CA MET A 41 3.44 -19.81 19.97
C MET A 41 3.83 -18.48 19.33
N ALA A 42 5.01 -17.95 19.67
CA ALA A 42 5.53 -16.71 19.08
C ALA A 42 5.76 -16.84 17.57
N GLN A 43 6.27 -17.98 17.09
CA GLN A 43 6.43 -18.26 15.66
C GLN A 43 5.08 -18.28 14.93
N SER A 44 4.05 -18.87 15.54
CA SER A 44 2.68 -18.85 15.00
C SER A 44 2.15 -17.41 14.88
N GLY A 45 2.40 -16.58 15.90
CA GLY A 45 2.06 -15.15 15.88
C GLY A 45 2.79 -14.37 14.79
N ILE A 46 4.09 -14.64 14.58
CA ILE A 46 4.90 -14.07 13.50
C ILE A 46 4.32 -14.44 12.14
N ASN A 47 3.97 -15.72 11.90
CA ASN A 47 3.39 -16.17 10.65
C ASN A 47 2.03 -15.49 10.36
N ALA A 48 1.22 -15.28 11.40
CA ALA A 48 -0.03 -14.54 11.28
C ALA A 48 0.20 -13.06 10.93
N ALA A 49 1.20 -12.42 11.54
CA ALA A 49 1.59 -11.04 11.22
C ALA A 49 2.12 -10.91 9.78
N GLU A 50 2.93 -11.84 9.31
CA GLU A 50 3.38 -11.89 7.89
C GLU A 50 2.20 -11.98 6.92
N THR A 51 1.20 -12.80 7.26
CA THR A 51 -0.01 -12.93 6.47
C THR A 51 -0.79 -11.62 6.41
N ARG A 52 -0.90 -10.90 7.54
CA ARG A 52 -1.54 -9.57 7.57
C ARG A 52 -0.77 -8.54 6.76
N VAL A 53 0.56 -8.49 6.87
CA VAL A 53 1.40 -7.58 6.06
C VAL A 53 1.16 -7.83 4.57
N LYS A 54 1.21 -9.08 4.12
CA LYS A 54 0.96 -9.45 2.71
C LYS A 54 -0.46 -9.07 2.27
N GLY A 55 -1.46 -9.35 3.09
CA GLY A 55 -2.85 -9.00 2.80
C GLY A 55 -3.06 -7.49 2.68
N LEU A 56 -2.45 -6.69 3.57
CA LEU A 56 -2.50 -5.23 3.50
C LEU A 56 -1.78 -4.70 2.26
N GLN A 57 -0.59 -5.22 1.93
CA GLN A 57 0.13 -4.85 0.72
C GLN A 57 -0.68 -5.13 -0.55
N GLN A 58 -1.29 -6.31 -0.63
CA GLN A 58 -2.13 -6.70 -1.75
C GLN A 58 -3.37 -5.79 -1.86
N PHE A 59 -4.10 -5.61 -0.75
CA PHE A 59 -5.29 -4.77 -0.74
C PHE A 59 -4.97 -3.33 -1.16
N ILE A 60 -3.87 -2.78 -0.65
CA ILE A 60 -3.39 -1.45 -1.00
C ILE A 60 -3.03 -1.38 -2.50
N ALA A 61 -2.30 -2.36 -3.04
CA ALA A 61 -1.94 -2.39 -4.46
C ALA A 61 -3.17 -2.47 -5.38
N GLU A 62 -4.16 -3.28 -5.00
CA GLU A 62 -5.41 -3.44 -5.76
C GLU A 62 -6.28 -2.17 -5.77
N ASN A 63 -6.15 -1.31 -4.76
CA ASN A 63 -6.95 -0.09 -4.62
C ASN A 63 -6.19 1.21 -4.97
N HIS A 64 -4.88 1.13 -5.26
CA HIS A 64 -4.04 2.25 -5.73
C HIS A 64 -4.29 2.68 -7.18
N ILE A 65 -5.14 1.97 -7.94
CA ILE A 65 -5.55 2.43 -9.27
C ILE A 65 -6.53 3.59 -9.08
N VAL A 66 -6.00 4.81 -9.01
CA VAL A 66 -6.75 6.06 -9.06
C VAL A 66 -7.18 6.30 -10.52
N PRO A 67 -8.47 6.16 -10.90
CA PRO A 67 -8.95 6.72 -12.15
C PRO A 67 -9.20 8.21 -11.88
N GLY A 68 -8.19 9.05 -12.07
CA GLY A 68 -8.36 10.48 -11.80
C GLY A 68 -7.11 11.35 -11.84
N ALA A 69 -5.91 10.77 -11.96
CA ALA A 69 -4.67 11.53 -12.15
C ALA A 69 -4.03 11.15 -13.49
N GLY A 70 -4.68 11.55 -14.58
CA GLY A 70 -4.21 11.29 -15.93
C GLY A 70 -5.37 11.27 -16.91
N ASN A 71 -5.71 12.45 -17.40
CA ASN A 71 -6.14 12.75 -18.77
C ASN A 71 -6.75 14.17 -18.79
N GLN A 72 -5.98 15.17 -18.35
CA GLN A 72 -6.04 16.46 -19.03
C GLN A 72 -5.40 16.21 -20.39
N THR A 73 -6.20 15.69 -21.32
CA THR A 73 -5.85 15.73 -22.73
C THR A 73 -5.78 17.21 -23.09
N GLU A 74 -4.58 17.62 -23.46
CA GLU A 74 -4.28 18.89 -24.09
C GLU A 74 -5.27 19.10 -25.25
N THR A 75 -6.33 19.89 -25.04
CA THR A 75 -7.08 20.49 -26.13
C THR A 75 -6.45 21.84 -26.45
N TYR A 76 -5.18 21.82 -26.84
CA TYR A 76 -4.64 22.87 -27.72
C TYR A 76 -5.21 22.57 -29.11
N ASN A 77 -6.45 23.02 -29.34
CA ASN A 77 -6.99 23.10 -30.69
C ASN A 77 -6.12 24.08 -31.47
N ALA A 78 -5.16 23.53 -32.20
CA ALA A 78 -4.57 24.13 -33.38
C ALA A 78 -5.66 24.26 -34.44
N THR A 79 -6.47 25.33 -34.35
CA THR A 79 -7.39 25.72 -35.41
C THR A 79 -6.83 26.96 -36.10
N GLY A 80 -6.31 26.77 -37.31
CA GLY A 80 -6.27 27.82 -38.32
C GLY A 80 -4.98 28.62 -38.44
N MET A 81 -3.91 27.97 -38.90
CA MET A 81 -3.09 28.61 -39.92
C MET A 81 -3.89 28.63 -41.23
N GLU A 82 -4.66 29.68 -41.51
CA GLU A 82 -5.06 30.02 -42.89
C GLU A 82 -5.33 31.53 -42.98
N GLY A 83 -4.69 32.19 -43.97
CA GLY A 83 -5.09 33.52 -44.41
C GLY A 83 -4.01 34.61 -44.32
N GLY A 84 -2.85 34.38 -44.94
CA GLY A 84 -2.16 35.51 -45.56
C GLY A 84 -2.94 35.92 -46.81
N GLN A 85 -3.22 37.21 -46.99
CA GLN A 85 -3.00 37.97 -48.23
C GLN A 85 -3.68 39.35 -48.16
N GLN A 86 -2.83 40.36 -48.40
CA GLN A 86 -3.08 41.74 -48.86
C GLN A 86 -3.56 42.76 -47.83
#